data_AF-A0A959Y6A5-F1
#
_entry.id   AF-A0A959Y6A5-F1
#
_cell.length_a   1.000
_cell.length_b   1.000
_cell.length_c   1.000
_cell.angle_alpha   90.00
_cell.angle_beta   90.00
_cell.angle_gamma   90.00
#
_symmetry.space_group_name_H-M   'P 1'
#
loop_
_entity.id
_entity.type
_entity.pdbx_description
1 polymer ?
#
loop_
_entity_poly.entity_id
_entity_poly.type
_entity_poly.pdbx_seq_one_letter_code
_entity_poly.pdbx_strand_id
1 'polypeptide(L)'
;FAFEIHTQVGRQCIGAKVNHRLVPLSQPLKSGDQIEIITSKKQQPKEDWLNFVITGKARNRIKQSLREQKRKLAVVGRDMVQRQFRKWGAKADDQNIQALVDHFRANSVTDLHYQVAR
;
A
#
# COMPACT_ATOMS: atom_id res chain seq x y z
N PHE A 1 -8.38 7.48 14.72
CA PHE A 1 -8.64 6.71 15.96
C PHE A 1 -7.99 5.32 15.95
N ALA A 2 -8.34 4.41 15.02
CA ALA A 2 -7.81 3.03 15.03
C ALA A 2 -6.27 2.89 15.11
N PHE A 3 -5.52 3.74 14.39
CA PHE A 3 -4.05 3.78 14.46
C PHE A 3 -3.47 4.32 15.78
N GLU A 4 -4.27 5.02 16.58
CA GLU A 4 -3.85 5.46 17.91
C GLU A 4 -3.87 4.30 18.90
N ILE A 5 -4.91 3.44 18.82
CA ILE A 5 -5.02 2.23 19.65
C ILE A 5 -3.89 1.28 19.34
N HIS A 6 -3.75 0.86 18.08
CA HIS A 6 -2.68 -0.03 17.66
C HIS A 6 -2.49 -0.01 16.14
N THR A 7 -1.25 -0.17 15.69
CA THR A 7 -0.94 -0.16 14.25
C THR A 7 -1.69 -1.28 13.52
N GLN A 8 -1.77 -2.48 14.09
CA GLN A 8 -2.48 -3.60 13.46
C GLN A 8 -3.99 -3.36 13.36
N VAL A 9 -4.61 -2.80 14.41
CA VAL A 9 -6.04 -2.45 14.42
C VAL A 9 -6.32 -1.41 13.33
N GLY A 10 -5.48 -0.37 13.23
CA GLY A 10 -5.55 0.61 12.15
C GLY A 10 -5.42 -0.01 10.75
N ARG A 11 -4.45 -0.91 10.55
CA ARG A 11 -4.20 -1.57 9.26
C ARG A 11 -5.36 -2.47 8.81
N GLN A 12 -5.99 -3.15 9.76
CA GLN A 12 -7.06 -4.12 9.51
C GLN A 12 -8.46 -3.48 9.59
N CYS A 13 -8.57 -2.18 9.83
CA CYS A 13 -9.84 -1.47 9.97
C CYS A 13 -10.64 -1.48 8.66
N ILE A 14 -11.86 -2.02 8.69
CA ILE A 14 -12.79 -2.00 7.54
C ILE A 14 -13.94 -1.01 7.72
N GLY A 15 -14.17 -0.55 8.95
CA GLY A 15 -15.26 0.34 9.28
C GLY A 15 -15.27 0.66 10.77
N ALA A 16 -16.18 1.54 11.16
CA ALA A 16 -16.43 1.84 12.56
C ALA A 16 -17.93 1.96 12.81
N LYS A 17 -18.34 1.69 14.04
CA LYS A 17 -19.60 2.20 14.57
C LYS A 17 -19.32 3.36 15.52
N VAL A 18 -20.09 4.41 15.40
CA VAL A 18 -20.09 5.54 16.32
C VAL A 18 -21.46 5.58 16.97
N ASN A 19 -21.51 5.46 18.30
CA ASN A 19 -22.74 5.40 19.08
C ASN A 19 -23.71 4.33 18.51
N HIS A 20 -23.17 3.12 18.29
CA HIS A 20 -23.84 1.94 17.73
C HIS A 20 -24.35 2.04 16.27
N ARG A 21 -24.07 3.14 15.56
CA ARG A 21 -24.44 3.31 14.14
C ARG A 21 -23.22 3.12 13.24
N LEU A 22 -23.37 2.36 12.15
CA LEU A 22 -22.33 2.22 11.13
C LEU A 22 -22.08 3.55 10.44
N VAL A 23 -20.81 3.95 10.35
CA VAL A 23 -20.38 5.20 9.71
C VAL A 23 -19.23 4.93 8.73
N PRO A 24 -19.07 5.76 7.69
CA PRO A 24 -17.91 5.67 6.81
C PRO A 24 -16.61 5.96 7.59
N LEU A 25 -15.49 5.43 7.11
CA LEU A 25 -14.16 5.64 7.72
C LEU A 25 -13.71 7.10 7.74
N SER A 26 -14.27 7.94 6.87
CA SER A 26 -14.00 9.38 6.79
C SER A 26 -14.78 10.21 7.82
N GLN A 27 -15.68 9.60 8.60
CA GLN A 27 -16.51 10.31 9.57
C GLN A 27 -15.64 11.05 10.60
N PRO A 28 -15.78 12.39 10.72
CA PRO A 28 -15.14 13.14 11.79
C PRO A 28 -15.72 12.71 13.15
N LEU A 29 -14.84 12.54 14.13
CA LEU A 29 -15.19 12.12 15.49
C LEU A 29 -15.37 13.34 16.38
N LYS A 30 -16.29 13.25 17.33
CA LYS A 30 -16.53 14.27 18.36
C LYS A 30 -16.11 13.75 19.73
N SER A 31 -15.85 14.68 20.64
CA SER A 31 -15.62 14.32 22.04
C SER A 31 -16.86 13.67 22.63
N GLY A 32 -16.68 12.58 23.38
CA GLY A 32 -17.77 11.80 23.98
C GLY A 32 -18.34 10.69 23.08
N ASP A 33 -17.90 10.56 21.83
CA ASP A 33 -18.34 9.47 20.96
C ASP A 33 -17.84 8.10 21.45
N GLN A 34 -18.75 7.13 21.55
CA GLN A 34 -18.37 5.73 21.74
C GLN A 34 -18.06 5.10 20.39
N ILE A 35 -16.86 4.53 20.25
CA ILE A 35 -16.36 4.02 18.98
C ILE A 35 -16.09 2.51 19.07
N GLU A 36 -16.72 1.74 18.20
CA GLU A 36 -16.40 0.33 17.96
C GLU A 36 -15.69 0.22 16.61
N ILE A 37 -14.49 -0.38 16.59
CA ILE A 37 -13.72 -0.58 15.36
C ILE A 37 -14.00 -1.97 14.82
N ILE A 38 -14.35 -2.05 13.54
CA ILE A 38 -14.56 -3.30 12.84
C ILE A 38 -13.28 -3.63 12.08
N THR A 39 -12.70 -4.80 12.30
CA THR A 39 -11.44 -5.23 11.69
C THR A 39 -11.60 -6.50 10.84
N SER A 40 -10.72 -6.67 9.86
CA SER A 40 -10.60 -7.89 9.05
C SER A 40 -9.14 -8.21 8.78
N LYS A 41 -8.75 -9.48 8.92
CA LYS A 41 -7.38 -9.95 8.64
C LYS A 41 -6.97 -9.75 7.18
N LYS A 42 -7.93 -9.74 6.25
CA LYS A 42 -7.68 -9.53 4.81
C LYS A 42 -7.48 -8.06 4.45
N GLN A 43 -7.92 -7.14 5.32
CA GLN A 43 -7.82 -5.72 5.06
C GLN A 43 -6.39 -5.22 5.22
N GLN A 44 -5.99 -4.35 4.31
CA GLN A 44 -4.74 -3.61 4.37
C GLN A 44 -4.99 -2.14 3.98
N PRO A 45 -4.15 -1.21 4.46
CA PRO A 45 -4.24 0.19 4.04
C PRO A 45 -4.20 0.35 2.53
N LYS A 46 -5.05 1.25 2.01
CA LYS A 46 -5.16 1.62 0.60
C LYS A 46 -4.74 3.08 0.41
N GLU A 47 -4.38 3.46 -0.81
CA GLU A 47 -3.97 4.84 -1.14
C GLU A 47 -5.07 5.86 -0.81
N ASP A 48 -6.34 5.54 -1.11
CA ASP A 48 -7.49 6.42 -0.86
C ASP A 48 -7.67 6.81 0.61
N TRP A 49 -7.10 6.04 1.55
CA TRP A 49 -7.14 6.39 2.96
C TRP A 49 -6.37 7.67 3.28
N LEU A 50 -5.38 8.02 2.46
CA LEU A 50 -4.62 9.26 2.60
C LEU A 50 -5.48 10.50 2.36
N ASN A 51 -6.62 10.35 1.69
CA ASN A 51 -7.53 11.47 1.37
C ASN A 51 -8.33 11.94 2.59
N PHE A 52 -8.62 11.05 3.55
CA PHE A 52 -9.43 11.37 4.74
C PHE A 52 -8.69 11.22 6.06
N VAL A 53 -7.47 10.67 6.07
CA VAL A 53 -6.69 10.53 7.31
C VAL A 53 -6.17 11.88 7.81
N ILE A 54 -6.49 12.19 9.06
CA ILE A 54 -6.15 13.48 9.67
C ILE A 54 -4.80 13.42 10.40
N THR A 55 -4.59 12.42 11.28
CA THR A 55 -3.41 12.42 12.16
C THR A 55 -2.11 12.03 11.42
N GLY A 56 -1.00 12.71 11.75
CA GLY A 56 0.31 12.44 11.16
C GLY A 56 0.80 11.01 11.41
N LYS A 57 0.56 10.47 12.61
CA LYS A 57 0.88 9.07 12.95
C LYS A 57 0.17 8.08 12.03
N ALA A 58 -1.14 8.24 11.83
CA ALA A 58 -1.91 7.38 10.94
C ALA A 58 -1.45 7.51 9.49
N ARG A 59 -1.23 8.75 9.01
CA ARG A 59 -0.71 9.03 7.66
C ARG A 59 0.64 8.33 7.42
N ASN A 60 1.56 8.41 8.39
CA ASN A 60 2.88 7.77 8.29
C ASN A 60 2.77 6.24 8.26
N ARG A 61 1.93 5.64 9.11
CA ARG A 61 1.70 4.18 9.12
C ARG A 61 1.05 3.68 7.82
N ILE A 62 0.12 4.43 7.25
CA ILE A 62 -0.49 4.12 5.94
C ILE A 62 0.58 4.17 4.85
N LYS A 63 1.34 5.27 4.74
CA LYS A 63 2.43 5.40 3.75
C LYS A 63 3.48 4.29 3.88
N GLN A 64 3.85 3.94 5.11
CA GLN A 64 4.77 2.83 5.37
C GLN A 64 4.19 1.51 4.82
N SER A 65 2.94 1.20 5.14
CA SER A 65 2.28 -0.02 4.64
C SER A 65 2.21 -0.06 3.11
N LEU A 66 1.91 1.06 2.45
CA LEU A 66 1.86 1.15 0.99
C LEU A 66 3.24 0.92 0.36
N ARG A 67 4.31 1.49 0.94
CA ARG A 67 5.69 1.24 0.51
C ARG A 67 6.08 -0.24 0.67
N GLU A 68 5.69 -0.86 1.78
CA GLU A 68 5.92 -2.30 2.02
C GLU A 68 5.20 -3.17 0.97
N GLN A 69 3.94 -2.86 0.65
CA GLN A 69 3.19 -3.57 -0.39
C GLN A 69 3.83 -3.39 -1.77
N LYS A 70 4.20 -2.16 -2.14
CA LYS A 70 4.92 -1.86 -3.38
C LYS A 70 6.21 -2.67 -3.48
N ARG A 71 6.99 -2.72 -2.40
CA ARG A 71 8.24 -3.51 -2.35
C ARG A 71 8.00 -5.00 -2.53
N LYS A 72 6.95 -5.56 -1.92
CA LYS A 72 6.59 -6.98 -2.08
C LYS A 72 6.24 -7.32 -3.52
N LEU A 73 5.43 -6.48 -4.18
CA LEU A 73 5.05 -6.66 -5.58
C LEU A 73 6.26 -6.48 -6.51
N ALA A 74 7.15 -5.52 -6.23
CA ALA A 74 8.38 -5.35 -7.01
C ALA A 74 9.29 -6.58 -6.98
N VAL A 75 9.31 -7.37 -5.90
CA VAL A 75 10.07 -8.64 -5.88
C VAL A 75 9.50 -9.63 -6.91
N VAL A 76 8.17 -9.75 -6.98
CA VAL A 76 7.49 -10.62 -7.97
C VAL A 76 7.80 -10.14 -9.39
N GLY A 77 7.71 -8.85 -9.64
CA GLY A 77 7.97 -8.29 -10.97
C GLY A 77 9.42 -8.41 -11.40
N ARG A 78 10.38 -8.31 -10.47
CA ARG A 78 11.79 -8.61 -10.76
C ARG A 78 11.95 -10.02 -11.31
N ASP A 79 11.31 -11.00 -10.67
CA ASP A 79 11.40 -12.39 -11.09
C ASP A 79 10.71 -12.60 -12.46
N MET A 80 9.63 -11.88 -12.75
CA MET A 80 8.96 -11.87 -14.06
C MET A 80 9.87 -11.30 -15.15
N VAL A 81 10.51 -10.15 -14.90
CA VAL A 81 11.47 -9.53 -15.82
C VAL A 81 12.63 -10.49 -16.10
N GLN A 82 13.22 -11.10 -15.07
CA GLN A 82 14.30 -12.08 -15.25
C GLN A 82 13.87 -13.28 -16.09
N ARG A 83 12.67 -13.81 -15.88
CA ARG A 83 12.12 -14.90 -16.70
C ARG A 83 11.95 -14.47 -18.16
N GLN A 84 11.54 -13.23 -18.39
CA GLN A 84 11.35 -12.71 -19.74
C GLN A 84 12.68 -12.54 -20.49
N PHE A 85 13.71 -12.00 -19.83
CA PHE A 85 15.06 -11.93 -20.40
C PHE A 85 15.60 -13.31 -20.81
N ARG A 86 15.41 -14.33 -19.96
CA ARG A 86 15.79 -15.71 -20.28
C ARG A 86 15.09 -16.24 -21.52
N LYS A 87 13.80 -15.93 -21.70
CA LYS A 87 13.04 -16.33 -22.90
C LYS A 87 13.55 -15.64 -24.17
N TRP A 88 14.03 -14.40 -24.06
CA TRP A 88 14.60 -13.66 -25.18
C TRP A 88 16.06 -14.01 -25.48
N GLY A 89 16.69 -14.90 -24.69
CA GLY A 89 18.12 -15.18 -24.83
C GLY A 89 19.02 -14.01 -24.45
N ALA A 90 18.48 -13.01 -23.74
CA ALA A 90 19.17 -11.80 -23.33
C ALA A 90 19.52 -11.84 -21.83
N LYS A 91 20.53 -11.06 -21.43
CA LYS A 91 20.93 -10.93 -20.01
C LYS A 91 20.16 -9.79 -19.36
N ALA A 92 19.67 -10.04 -18.14
CA ALA A 92 19.11 -9.00 -17.27
C ALA A 92 20.25 -8.24 -16.56
N ASP A 93 21.11 -7.59 -17.33
CA ASP A 93 22.17 -6.71 -16.82
C ASP A 93 21.68 -5.27 -16.62
N ASP A 94 22.50 -4.45 -15.97
CA ASP A 94 22.13 -3.08 -15.60
C ASP A 94 21.80 -2.23 -16.83
N GLN A 95 22.49 -2.44 -17.96
CA GLN A 95 22.23 -1.71 -19.21
C GLN A 95 20.84 -2.02 -19.75
N ASN A 96 20.49 -3.31 -19.88
CA ASN A 96 19.20 -3.72 -20.40
C ASN A 96 18.05 -3.35 -19.45
N ILE A 97 18.27 -3.47 -18.13
CA ILE A 97 17.27 -3.05 -17.14
C ILE A 97 17.06 -1.55 -17.21
N GLN A 98 18.13 -0.74 -17.32
CA GLN A 98 18.01 0.71 -17.43
C GLN A 98 17.28 1.12 -18.72
N ALA A 99 17.54 0.45 -19.84
CA ALA A 99 16.80 0.67 -21.08
C ALA A 99 15.28 0.42 -20.91
N LEU A 100 14.89 -0.60 -20.13
CA LEU A 100 13.48 -0.83 -19.79
C LEU A 100 12.93 0.25 -18.86
N VAL A 101 13.70 0.70 -17.85
CA VAL A 101 13.29 1.80 -16.97
C VAL A 101 12.95 3.04 -17.79
N ASP A 102 13.80 3.40 -18.74
CA ASP A 102 13.60 4.58 -19.60
C ASP A 102 12.42 4.37 -20.56
N HIS A 103 12.31 3.19 -21.17
CA HIS A 103 11.22 2.85 -22.09
C HIS A 103 9.84 2.90 -21.41
N PHE A 104 9.73 2.31 -20.22
CA PHE A 104 8.49 2.30 -19.42
C PHE A 104 8.30 3.58 -18.60
N ARG A 105 9.23 4.54 -18.69
CA ARG A 105 9.22 5.80 -17.93
C ARG A 105 9.07 5.57 -16.41
N ALA A 106 9.70 4.54 -15.91
CA ALA A 106 9.70 4.22 -14.49
C ALA A 106 10.68 5.14 -13.76
N ASN A 107 10.34 5.53 -12.52
CA ASN A 107 11.18 6.44 -11.74
C ASN A 107 12.41 5.75 -11.12
N SER A 108 12.42 4.41 -11.12
CA SER A 108 13.51 3.59 -10.60
C SER A 108 13.32 2.13 -11.07
N VAL A 109 14.36 1.31 -10.93
CA VAL A 109 14.28 -0.14 -11.16
C VAL A 109 13.21 -0.81 -10.30
N THR A 110 13.04 -0.39 -9.04
CA THR A 110 11.98 -0.92 -8.16
C THR A 110 10.59 -0.53 -8.67
N ASP A 111 10.47 0.67 -9.24
CA ASP A 111 9.23 1.15 -9.84
C ASP A 111 8.88 0.37 -11.11
N LEU A 112 9.88 0.10 -11.98
CA LEU A 112 9.72 -0.76 -13.15
C LEU A 112 9.22 -2.15 -12.73
N HIS A 113 9.90 -2.78 -11.77
CA HIS A 113 9.48 -4.10 -11.30
C HIS A 113 8.08 -4.08 -10.70
N TYR A 114 7.72 -3.03 -9.96
CA TYR A 114 6.37 -2.88 -9.45
C TYR A 114 5.34 -2.77 -10.58
N GLN A 115 5.63 -1.98 -11.63
CA GLN A 115 4.74 -1.83 -12.78
C GLN A 115 4.53 -3.13 -13.54
N VAL A 116 5.58 -3.96 -13.70
CA VAL A 116 5.47 -5.26 -14.38
C VAL A 116 4.65 -6.29 -13.58
N ALA A 117 4.65 -6.18 -12.25
CA ALA A 117 3.91 -7.10 -11.37
C ALA A 117 2.42 -6.76 -11.21
N ARG A 118 2.03 -5.53 -11.56
CA ARG A 118 0.68 -4.99 -11.37
C ARG A 118 -0.20 -5.29 -12.57
#